data_AF-A0A6P8PP24-F1
#
_entry.id   AF-A0A6P8PP24-F1
#
_cell.length_a   1.000
_cell.length_b   1.000
_cell.length_c   1.000
_cell.angle_alpha   90.00
_cell.angle_beta   90.00
_cell.angle_gamma   90.00
#
_symmetry.space_group_name_H-M   'P 1'
#
loop_
_entity.id
_entity.type
_entity.pdbx_description
1 polymer ?
#
loop_
_entity_poly.entity_id
_entity_poly.type
_entity_poly.pdbx_seq_one_letter_code
_entity_poly.pdbx_strand_id
1 'polypeptide(L)'
;MVMLGITLLILLLRGAECSKAPEQGCKTRWFDRDDPSGKGDYETLTHLVKEYPGQICTNPIGIKVRTLDGSPLQTSLVQFSDTTSGFGCVNNFLSPAGMCKDYEVQFTCPDSFCSGCKTRWFDRDDPSGKGDYETLTHLVKEYPGQICTNPIGIKVRTLDGSPLQTSLVQFSDTTSGFGCVNNFLSPAGMCKDYEVQFTCPDSFCSVCTTQWFDRDDPSGYGDYETLSDLRTEYPGQICTNPIGIEVRTIDGSPLQTSLIQFSDTTSGFGCVNKLTPPQGYCKDYTVRFTCPAAFCSGKAH
;
A
#
# COMPACT_ATOMS: atom_id res chain seq x y z
N MET A 1 27.70 61.96 -50.78
CA MET A 1 27.92 62.09 -49.31
C MET A 1 26.76 61.41 -48.61
N VAL A 2 27.10 60.51 -47.70
CA VAL A 2 26.27 59.40 -47.20
C VAL A 2 25.26 59.88 -46.17
N MET A 3 23.99 59.50 -46.33
CA MET A 3 22.99 59.49 -45.25
C MET A 3 23.07 58.10 -44.58
N LEU A 4 23.60 58.05 -43.35
CA LEU A 4 23.54 56.86 -42.51
C LEU A 4 22.18 56.83 -41.78
N GLY A 5 21.28 55.97 -42.25
CA GLY A 5 20.09 55.57 -41.52
C GLY A 5 20.42 54.39 -40.60
N ILE A 6 20.15 54.54 -39.30
CA ILE A 6 20.28 53.48 -38.30
C ILE A 6 19.06 52.56 -38.41
N THR A 7 19.26 51.33 -38.88
CA THR A 7 18.23 50.28 -38.86
C THR A 7 18.33 49.51 -37.55
N LEU A 8 17.34 49.70 -36.66
CA LEU A 8 17.23 48.98 -35.39
C LEU A 8 16.73 47.55 -35.67
N LEU A 9 17.61 46.55 -35.53
CA LEU A 9 17.27 45.14 -35.70
C LEU A 9 16.65 44.61 -34.39
N ILE A 10 15.32 44.50 -34.34
CA ILE A 10 14.60 43.88 -33.23
C ILE A 10 14.74 42.35 -33.38
N LEU A 11 15.60 41.72 -32.58
CA LEU A 11 15.62 40.26 -32.45
C LEU A 11 14.34 39.81 -31.71
N LEU A 12 13.41 39.21 -32.45
CA LEU A 12 12.33 38.41 -31.89
C LEU A 12 12.93 37.10 -31.36
N LEU A 13 13.17 37.03 -30.05
CA LEU A 13 13.39 35.78 -29.35
C LEU A 13 12.07 34.99 -29.40
N ARG A 14 11.98 34.02 -30.32
CA ARG A 14 10.95 32.98 -30.26
C ARG A 14 11.20 32.19 -28.97
N GLY A 15 10.28 32.31 -28.02
CA GLY A 15 10.27 31.47 -26.83
C GLY A 15 10.27 30.01 -27.26
N ALA A 16 11.24 29.24 -26.74
CA ALA A 16 11.16 27.80 -26.80
C ALA A 16 9.94 27.39 -25.99
N GLU A 17 8.93 26.82 -26.65
CA GLU A 17 7.89 26.08 -25.96
C GLU A 17 8.58 24.96 -25.17
N CYS A 18 8.53 25.09 -23.85
CA CYS A 18 8.99 24.06 -22.95
C CYS A 18 8.06 22.86 -23.16
N SER A 19 8.51 21.88 -23.93
CA SER A 19 7.80 20.61 -24.07
C SER A 19 7.71 19.99 -22.68
N LYS A 20 6.53 20.11 -22.05
CA LYS A 20 6.19 19.36 -20.84
C LYS A 20 6.62 17.91 -21.09
N ALA A 21 7.54 17.39 -20.28
CA ALA A 21 7.83 15.97 -20.26
C ALA A 21 6.50 15.20 -20.12
N PRO A 22 6.34 14.02 -20.75
CA PRO A 22 5.13 13.24 -20.56
C PRO A 22 4.96 13.02 -19.07
N GLU A 23 3.83 13.43 -18.50
CA GLU A 23 3.50 13.17 -17.10
C GLU A 23 3.52 11.65 -16.91
N GLN A 24 4.63 11.13 -16.39
CA GLN A 24 4.78 9.74 -16.04
C GLN A 24 3.89 9.48 -14.83
N GLY A 25 3.30 8.29 -14.77
CA GLY A 25 2.40 7.88 -13.71
C GLY A 25 2.69 6.44 -13.33
N CYS A 26 2.19 5.99 -12.17
CA CYS A 26 2.30 4.61 -11.76
C CYS A 26 1.14 3.76 -12.30
N LYS A 27 1.43 2.49 -12.55
CA LYS A 27 0.43 1.50 -12.92
C LYS A 27 -0.12 0.85 -11.67
N THR A 28 -1.43 0.69 -11.61
CA THR A 28 -2.06 -0.13 -10.57
C THR A 28 -1.75 -1.61 -10.81
N ARG A 29 -2.14 -2.49 -9.88
CA ARG A 29 -2.33 -3.91 -10.20
C ARG A 29 -3.44 -4.09 -11.25
N TRP A 30 -3.60 -5.31 -11.73
CA TRP A 30 -4.77 -5.68 -12.53
C TRP A 30 -5.99 -5.91 -11.62
N PHE A 31 -7.15 -5.55 -12.13
CA PHE A 31 -8.45 -5.73 -11.49
C PHE A 31 -9.39 -6.45 -12.43
N ASP A 32 -10.06 -7.44 -11.88
CA ASP A 32 -11.07 -8.29 -12.48
C ASP A 32 -12.20 -8.38 -11.44
N ARG A 33 -13.39 -7.91 -11.81
CA ARG A 33 -14.51 -7.68 -10.91
C ARG A 33 -15.81 -8.25 -11.46
N ASP A 34 -15.92 -8.54 -12.76
CA ASP A 34 -17.13 -9.04 -13.38
C ASP A 34 -16.87 -10.12 -14.43
N ASP A 35 -17.16 -11.38 -14.10
CA ASP A 35 -17.13 -12.47 -15.07
C ASP A 35 -18.05 -12.21 -16.28
N PRO A 36 -17.77 -12.78 -17.48
CA PRO A 36 -18.54 -12.58 -18.73
C PRO A 36 -19.95 -13.22 -18.76
N SER A 37 -20.75 -12.93 -17.74
CA SER A 37 -22.05 -13.49 -17.47
C SER A 37 -23.15 -12.44 -17.64
N GLY A 38 -24.40 -12.88 -17.78
CA GLY A 38 -25.52 -11.95 -17.97
C GLY A 38 -25.32 -11.06 -19.21
N LYS A 39 -25.15 -9.75 -19.02
CA LYS A 39 -25.09 -8.75 -20.10
C LYS A 39 -23.71 -8.59 -20.76
N GLY A 40 -22.65 -9.18 -20.21
CA GLY A 40 -21.29 -8.99 -20.68
C GLY A 40 -20.30 -9.04 -19.53
N ASP A 41 -19.23 -8.29 -19.66
CA ASP A 41 -18.16 -8.16 -18.66
C ASP A 41 -17.85 -6.66 -18.48
N TYR A 42 -17.85 -6.18 -17.24
CA TYR A 42 -17.82 -4.76 -16.90
C TYR A 42 -16.83 -4.40 -15.79
N GLU A 43 -15.61 -4.07 -16.20
CA GLU A 43 -14.56 -3.46 -15.38
C GLU A 43 -14.70 -1.93 -15.24
N THR A 44 -15.84 -1.51 -14.69
CA THR A 44 -16.17 -0.07 -14.53
C THR A 44 -15.38 0.60 -13.42
N LEU A 45 -14.81 1.78 -13.70
CA LEU A 45 -13.98 2.52 -12.75
C LEU A 45 -14.73 2.85 -11.46
N THR A 46 -16.02 3.22 -11.56
CA THR A 46 -16.84 3.61 -10.40
C THR A 46 -17.02 2.46 -9.42
N HIS A 47 -17.25 1.23 -9.90
CA HIS A 47 -17.37 0.06 -9.02
C HIS A 47 -16.02 -0.35 -8.47
N LEU A 48 -14.98 -0.34 -9.31
CA LEU A 48 -13.62 -0.72 -8.91
C LEU A 48 -13.05 0.21 -7.82
N VAL A 49 -13.21 1.54 -7.93
CA VAL A 49 -12.76 2.49 -6.89
C VAL A 49 -13.51 2.27 -5.57
N LYS A 50 -14.78 1.89 -5.63
CA LYS A 50 -15.60 1.62 -4.45
C LYS A 50 -15.20 0.32 -3.76
N GLU A 51 -14.89 -0.72 -4.54
CA GLU A 51 -14.51 -2.04 -4.05
C GLU A 51 -13.05 -2.09 -3.55
N TYR A 52 -12.17 -1.30 -4.19
CA TYR A 52 -10.75 -1.22 -3.87
C TYR A 52 -10.34 0.22 -3.45
N PRO A 53 -10.87 0.73 -2.34
CA PRO A 53 -10.65 2.11 -1.91
C PRO A 53 -9.16 2.39 -1.71
N GLY A 54 -8.67 3.46 -2.32
CA GLY A 54 -7.27 3.89 -2.23
C GLY A 54 -6.28 3.10 -3.08
N GLN A 55 -6.72 2.08 -3.82
CA GLN A 55 -5.86 1.32 -4.75
C GLN A 55 -5.92 1.86 -6.18
N ILE A 56 -6.97 2.60 -6.51
CA ILE A 56 -7.21 3.18 -7.84
C ILE A 56 -7.48 4.68 -7.66
N CYS A 57 -6.82 5.51 -8.46
CA CYS A 57 -7.09 6.94 -8.49
C CYS A 57 -8.47 7.24 -9.06
N THR A 58 -9.10 8.30 -8.58
CA THR A 58 -10.42 8.75 -9.08
C THR A 58 -10.36 9.31 -10.50
N ASN A 59 -9.20 9.76 -10.95
CA ASN A 59 -8.98 10.28 -12.30
C ASN A 59 -7.74 9.63 -12.93
N PRO A 60 -7.86 8.40 -13.48
CA PRO A 60 -6.78 7.76 -14.22
C PRO A 60 -6.40 8.53 -15.49
N ILE A 61 -5.12 8.42 -15.86
CA ILE A 61 -4.56 9.01 -17.09
C ILE A 61 -4.28 7.95 -18.17
N GLY A 62 -4.47 6.67 -17.85
CA GLY A 62 -4.41 5.58 -18.81
C GLY A 62 -5.16 4.35 -18.33
N ILE A 63 -5.53 3.49 -19.28
CA ILE A 63 -6.12 2.18 -19.02
C ILE A 63 -5.47 1.16 -19.98
N LYS A 64 -5.17 -0.02 -19.47
CA LYS A 64 -4.82 -1.22 -20.23
C LYS A 64 -5.84 -2.29 -19.93
N VAL A 65 -6.13 -3.11 -20.94
CA VAL A 65 -7.09 -4.19 -20.86
C VAL A 65 -6.46 -5.43 -21.48
N ARG A 66 -6.68 -6.59 -20.88
CA ARG A 66 -6.33 -7.89 -21.46
C ARG A 66 -7.37 -8.93 -21.09
N THR A 67 -7.44 -10.02 -21.84
CA THR A 67 -8.24 -11.18 -21.44
C THR A 67 -7.44 -12.05 -20.46
N LEU A 68 -8.14 -12.72 -19.56
CA LEU A 68 -7.51 -13.64 -18.60
C LEU A 68 -6.88 -14.86 -19.30
N ASP A 69 -7.46 -15.30 -20.42
CA ASP A 69 -6.97 -16.43 -21.23
C ASP A 69 -5.81 -16.06 -22.18
N GLY A 70 -5.38 -14.78 -22.21
CA GLY A 70 -4.30 -14.28 -23.07
C GLY A 70 -4.64 -14.16 -24.56
N SER A 71 -5.89 -14.40 -24.93
CA SER A 71 -6.36 -14.24 -26.30
C SER A 71 -6.57 -12.77 -26.72
N PRO A 72 -6.70 -12.47 -28.03
CA PRO A 72 -6.93 -11.09 -28.47
C PRO A 72 -8.28 -10.53 -28.02
N LEU A 73 -8.33 -9.22 -27.77
CA LEU A 73 -9.55 -8.47 -27.42
C LEU A 73 -10.61 -8.58 -28.53
N GLN A 74 -11.86 -8.77 -28.13
CA GLN A 74 -13.00 -8.77 -29.05
C GLN A 74 -13.49 -7.35 -29.31
N THR A 75 -12.73 -6.56 -30.08
CA THR A 75 -13.01 -5.13 -30.33
C THR A 75 -14.41 -4.82 -30.83
N SER A 76 -15.08 -5.76 -31.52
CA SER A 76 -16.47 -5.59 -31.98
C SER A 76 -17.53 -5.67 -30.88
N LEU A 77 -17.19 -6.17 -29.69
CA LEU A 77 -18.09 -6.29 -28.54
C LEU A 77 -17.78 -5.26 -27.43
N VAL A 78 -16.65 -4.55 -27.55
CA VAL A 78 -16.26 -3.50 -26.60
C VAL A 78 -17.19 -2.30 -26.76
N GLN A 79 -17.86 -1.93 -25.67
CA GLN A 79 -18.73 -0.76 -25.61
C GLN A 79 -17.95 0.50 -25.22
N PHE A 80 -17.05 0.38 -24.24
CA PHE A 80 -16.19 1.47 -23.80
C PHE A 80 -14.86 0.93 -23.27
N SER A 81 -13.80 1.73 -23.43
CA SER A 81 -12.45 1.46 -22.94
C SER A 81 -11.73 2.80 -22.82
N ASP A 82 -11.97 3.47 -21.70
CA ASP A 82 -11.49 4.83 -21.45
C ASP A 82 -11.26 5.05 -19.96
N THR A 83 -10.52 6.11 -19.62
CA THR A 83 -10.11 6.38 -18.23
C THR A 83 -11.21 6.94 -17.35
N THR A 84 -12.37 7.29 -17.90
CA THR A 84 -13.51 7.84 -17.16
C THR A 84 -14.50 6.74 -16.80
N SER A 85 -14.80 5.86 -17.75
CA SER A 85 -15.78 4.77 -17.62
C SER A 85 -15.13 3.48 -17.09
N GLY A 86 -13.87 3.22 -17.44
CA GLY A 86 -13.23 1.92 -17.28
C GLY A 86 -13.32 1.10 -18.58
N PHE A 87 -13.62 -0.19 -18.46
CA PHE A 87 -13.85 -1.07 -19.60
C PHE A 87 -15.21 -1.76 -19.50
N GLY A 88 -15.82 -2.02 -20.66
CA GLY A 88 -17.05 -2.78 -20.74
C GLY A 88 -17.21 -3.47 -22.08
N CYS A 89 -17.52 -4.75 -22.03
CA CYS A 89 -17.90 -5.58 -23.17
C CYS A 89 -19.37 -5.99 -23.03
N VAL A 90 -20.11 -6.05 -24.14
CA VAL A 90 -21.53 -6.45 -24.15
C VAL A 90 -21.72 -7.73 -24.95
N ASN A 91 -22.45 -8.68 -24.38
CA ASN A 91 -22.84 -9.92 -25.07
C ASN A 91 -23.79 -9.63 -26.25
N ASN A 92 -23.48 -10.18 -27.41
CA ASN A 92 -24.34 -10.24 -28.59
C ASN A 92 -24.99 -11.63 -28.72
N PHE A 93 -26.19 -11.78 -28.18
CA PHE A 93 -26.94 -13.05 -28.16
C PHE A 93 -27.42 -13.54 -29.53
N LEU A 94 -27.20 -12.77 -30.61
CA LEU A 94 -27.53 -13.22 -31.97
C LEU A 94 -26.48 -14.19 -32.53
N SER A 95 -25.33 -14.36 -31.87
CA SER A 95 -24.26 -15.27 -32.29
C SER A 95 -23.57 -15.91 -31.08
N PRO A 96 -23.24 -17.22 -31.09
CA PRO A 96 -22.41 -17.85 -30.06
C PRO A 96 -21.02 -17.21 -29.91
N ALA A 97 -20.48 -16.64 -30.99
CA ALA A 97 -19.22 -15.88 -30.97
C ALA A 97 -19.39 -14.45 -30.41
N GLY A 98 -20.61 -14.08 -30.05
CA GLY A 98 -20.98 -12.79 -29.49
C GLY A 98 -20.87 -12.72 -27.96
N MET A 99 -20.42 -13.78 -27.29
CA MET A 99 -20.16 -13.71 -25.85
C MET A 99 -18.83 -13.01 -25.59
N CYS A 100 -18.82 -12.11 -24.61
CA CYS A 100 -17.61 -11.52 -24.08
C CYS A 100 -16.71 -12.61 -23.52
N LYS A 101 -15.41 -12.41 -23.68
CA LYS A 101 -14.39 -13.06 -22.87
C LYS A 101 -14.31 -12.39 -21.51
N ASP A 102 -13.51 -13.00 -20.66
CA ASP A 102 -13.18 -12.55 -19.31
C ASP A 102 -12.00 -11.58 -19.37
N TYR A 103 -12.16 -10.37 -18.86
CA TYR A 103 -11.25 -9.25 -18.99
C TYR A 103 -10.80 -8.69 -17.64
N GLU A 104 -9.55 -8.23 -17.59
CA GLU A 104 -9.04 -7.46 -16.47
C GLU A 104 -8.42 -6.14 -16.94
N VAL A 105 -8.48 -5.13 -16.06
CA VAL A 105 -8.00 -3.77 -16.33
C VAL A 105 -6.86 -3.36 -15.42
N GLN A 106 -5.92 -2.58 -15.96
CA GLN A 106 -4.87 -1.90 -15.23
C GLN A 106 -4.93 -0.41 -15.55
N PHE A 107 -5.04 0.42 -14.52
CA PHE A 107 -5.05 1.87 -14.68
C PHE A 107 -3.65 2.45 -14.54
N THR A 108 -3.39 3.55 -15.24
CA THR A 108 -2.25 4.43 -14.98
C THR A 108 -2.77 5.63 -14.20
N CYS A 109 -2.23 5.85 -13.01
CA CYS A 109 -2.57 6.97 -12.14
C CYS A 109 -1.50 8.06 -12.20
N PRO A 110 -1.88 9.35 -12.02
CA PRO A 110 -0.92 10.43 -11.98
C PRO A 110 0.03 10.27 -10.78
N ASP A 111 1.27 10.76 -10.90
CA ASP A 111 2.30 10.66 -9.85
C ASP A 111 1.83 11.16 -8.48
N SER A 112 0.93 12.15 -8.44
CA SER A 112 0.34 12.66 -7.20
C SER A 112 -0.45 11.60 -6.42
N PHE A 113 -1.09 10.65 -7.11
CA PHE A 113 -1.74 9.50 -6.48
C PHE A 113 -0.71 8.47 -6.02
N CYS A 114 0.35 8.32 -6.81
CA CYS A 114 1.47 7.42 -6.54
C CYS A 114 2.41 7.93 -5.44
N SER A 115 2.10 9.08 -4.84
CA SER A 115 2.88 9.76 -3.81
C SER A 115 2.47 9.36 -2.38
N GLY A 116 1.97 8.13 -2.20
CA GLY A 116 1.65 7.59 -0.88
C GLY A 116 2.87 7.49 0.05
N CYS A 117 2.69 7.08 1.32
CA CYS A 117 3.85 6.92 2.19
C CYS A 117 4.66 5.68 1.81
N LYS A 118 5.98 5.81 2.00
CA LYS A 118 6.94 4.76 1.73
C LYS A 118 7.22 4.00 3.01
N THR A 119 7.24 2.68 2.92
CA THR A 119 7.72 1.84 4.01
C THR A 119 9.24 2.03 4.18
N ARG A 120 9.83 1.45 5.23
CA ARG A 120 11.27 1.16 5.20
C ARG A 120 11.60 0.16 4.09
N TRP A 121 12.89 -0.04 3.83
CA TRP A 121 13.33 -1.14 2.99
C TRP A 121 13.25 -2.46 3.76
N PHE A 122 12.87 -3.53 3.07
CA PHE A 122 12.79 -4.89 3.57
C PHE A 122 13.63 -5.81 2.69
N ASP A 123 14.39 -6.64 3.38
CA ASP A 123 15.26 -7.68 2.88
C ASP A 123 14.98 -8.90 3.77
N ARG A 124 14.56 -9.99 3.14
CA ARG A 124 14.09 -11.21 3.80
C ARG A 124 14.85 -12.43 3.33
N ASP A 125 15.24 -12.48 2.05
CA ASP A 125 15.76 -13.70 1.43
C ASP A 125 17.03 -13.43 0.59
N ASP A 126 18.18 -13.74 1.17
CA ASP A 126 19.46 -13.75 0.44
C ASP A 126 19.38 -14.60 -0.85
N PRO A 127 20.17 -14.31 -1.91
CA PRO A 127 20.13 -14.97 -3.23
C PRO A 127 20.56 -16.45 -3.30
N SER A 128 20.53 -17.14 -2.17
CA SER A 128 20.89 -18.54 -2.01
C SER A 128 19.84 -19.50 -2.61
N GLY A 129 20.25 -20.73 -2.93
CA GLY A 129 19.34 -21.74 -3.46
C GLY A 129 18.70 -21.33 -4.79
N LYS A 130 17.39 -21.05 -4.80
CA LYS A 130 16.59 -20.82 -6.02
C LYS A 130 16.65 -19.38 -6.53
N GLY A 131 17.16 -18.43 -5.76
CA GLY A 131 17.14 -17.01 -6.09
C GLY A 131 16.92 -16.18 -4.84
N ASP A 132 16.36 -14.99 -5.03
CA ASP A 132 16.07 -14.01 -3.98
C ASP A 132 14.58 -13.61 -4.11
N TYR A 133 13.84 -13.69 -3.00
CA TYR A 133 12.39 -13.57 -2.98
C TYR A 133 11.85 -12.66 -1.86
N GLU A 134 11.73 -11.38 -2.20
CA GLU A 134 11.01 -10.35 -1.44
C GLU A 134 9.49 -10.36 -1.68
N THR A 135 8.88 -11.49 -1.37
CA THR A 135 7.43 -11.72 -1.58
C THR A 135 6.57 -10.95 -0.57
N LEU A 136 5.56 -10.23 -1.07
CA LEU A 136 4.69 -9.38 -0.25
C LEU A 136 3.98 -10.18 0.87
N THR A 137 3.46 -11.37 0.54
CA THR A 137 2.73 -12.21 1.51
C THR A 137 3.60 -12.61 2.71
N HIS A 138 4.88 -12.96 2.49
CA HIS A 138 5.77 -13.31 3.59
C HIS A 138 6.19 -12.06 4.38
N LEU A 139 6.48 -10.96 3.69
CA LEU A 139 6.87 -9.71 4.34
C LEU A 139 5.77 -9.14 5.23
N VAL A 140 4.50 -9.14 4.79
CA VAL A 140 3.36 -8.68 5.60
C VAL A 140 3.17 -9.56 6.84
N LYS A 141 3.42 -10.88 6.72
CA LYS A 141 3.33 -11.83 7.84
C LYS A 141 4.45 -11.63 8.86
N GLU A 142 5.66 -11.36 8.39
CA GLU A 142 6.85 -11.18 9.22
C GLU A 142 6.89 -9.80 9.89
N TYR A 143 6.34 -8.78 9.22
CA TYR A 143 6.30 -7.39 9.69
C TYR A 143 4.87 -6.85 9.78
N PRO A 144 4.02 -7.42 10.66
CA PRO A 144 2.62 -7.04 10.76
C PRO A 144 2.47 -5.56 11.09
N GLY A 145 1.59 -4.88 10.35
CA GLY A 145 1.31 -3.44 10.52
C GLY A 145 2.37 -2.50 9.95
N GLN A 146 3.50 -2.99 9.45
CA GLN A 146 4.54 -2.14 8.83
C GLN A 146 4.37 -2.01 7.30
N ILE A 147 3.62 -2.91 6.69
CA ILE A 147 3.37 -2.96 5.24
C ILE A 147 1.86 -3.09 5.03
N CYS A 148 1.29 -2.26 4.15
CA CYS A 148 -0.09 -2.39 3.75
C CYS A 148 -0.32 -3.68 2.96
N THR A 149 -1.49 -4.30 3.12
CA THR A 149 -1.85 -5.53 2.40
C THR A 149 -2.01 -5.32 0.89
N ASN A 150 -2.25 -4.07 0.46
CA ASN A 150 -2.42 -3.71 -0.95
C ASN A 150 -1.56 -2.47 -1.28
N PRO A 151 -0.25 -2.64 -1.53
CA PRO A 151 0.61 -1.56 -1.98
C PRO A 151 0.18 -0.99 -3.33
N ILE A 152 0.47 0.29 -3.53
CA ILE A 152 0.23 1.02 -4.80
C ILE A 152 1.52 1.29 -5.56
N GLY A 153 2.67 1.00 -4.96
CA GLY A 153 3.96 1.03 -5.63
C GLY A 153 4.96 0.10 -4.96
N ILE A 154 5.97 -0.31 -5.74
CA ILE A 154 7.13 -1.06 -5.27
C ILE A 154 8.38 -0.44 -5.88
N LYS A 155 9.42 -0.27 -5.07
CA LYS A 155 10.78 0.02 -5.50
C LYS A 155 11.67 -1.12 -5.08
N VAL A 156 12.64 -1.41 -5.93
CA VAL A 156 13.61 -2.50 -5.73
C VAL A 156 15.00 -1.94 -5.98
N ARG A 157 15.96 -2.34 -5.16
CA ARG A 157 17.39 -2.06 -5.38
C ARG A 157 18.23 -3.22 -4.90
N THR A 158 19.44 -3.34 -5.43
CA THR A 158 20.41 -4.29 -4.88
C THR A 158 21.08 -3.69 -3.64
N LEU A 159 21.46 -4.53 -2.69
CA LEU A 159 22.17 -4.09 -1.48
C LEU A 159 23.55 -3.50 -1.81
N ASP A 160 24.20 -4.01 -2.86
CA ASP A 160 25.51 -3.55 -3.33
C ASP A 160 25.47 -2.28 -4.21
N GLY A 161 24.27 -1.73 -4.46
CA GLY A 161 24.05 -0.52 -5.27
C GLY A 161 24.24 -0.69 -6.77
N SER A 162 24.48 -1.92 -7.24
CA SER A 162 24.61 -2.23 -8.66
C SER A 162 23.26 -2.24 -9.41
N PRO A 163 23.25 -2.22 -10.76
CA PRO A 163 22.01 -2.24 -11.52
C PRO A 163 21.24 -3.56 -11.38
N LEU A 164 19.90 -3.47 -11.45
CA LEU A 164 18.98 -4.60 -11.44
C LEU A 164 19.25 -5.55 -12.61
N GLN A 165 19.24 -6.86 -12.34
CA GLN A 165 19.39 -7.89 -13.37
C GLN A 165 18.03 -8.23 -13.99
N THR A 166 17.50 -7.34 -14.83
CA THR A 166 16.15 -7.47 -15.40
C THR A 166 15.85 -8.79 -16.12
N SER A 167 16.88 -9.49 -16.63
CA SER A 167 16.72 -10.80 -17.28
C SER A 167 16.46 -11.97 -16.33
N LEU A 168 16.77 -11.81 -15.03
CA LEU A 168 16.56 -12.83 -13.99
C LEU A 168 15.36 -12.52 -13.08
N VAL A 169 14.81 -11.30 -13.19
CA VAL A 169 13.59 -10.89 -12.47
C VAL A 169 12.40 -11.67 -13.03
N GLN A 170 11.75 -12.44 -12.17
CA GLN A 170 10.53 -13.18 -12.51
C GLN A 170 9.28 -12.32 -12.31
N PHE A 171 9.23 -11.54 -11.23
CA PHE A 171 8.14 -10.61 -10.94
C PHE A 171 8.64 -9.40 -10.15
N SER A 172 7.99 -8.26 -10.37
CA SER A 172 8.26 -6.98 -9.68
C SER A 172 6.99 -6.14 -9.79
N ASP A 173 6.06 -6.39 -8.87
CA ASP A 173 4.74 -5.78 -8.86
C ASP A 173 4.18 -5.70 -7.43
N THR A 174 3.11 -4.94 -7.26
CA THR A 174 2.54 -4.67 -5.93
C THR A 174 1.65 -5.80 -5.40
N THR A 175 1.44 -6.86 -6.17
CA THR A 175 0.63 -8.02 -5.78
C THR A 175 1.52 -9.15 -5.25
N SER A 176 2.58 -9.47 -6.00
CA SER A 176 3.52 -10.54 -5.69
C SER A 176 4.67 -10.05 -4.80
N GLY A 177 5.07 -8.79 -4.95
CA GLY A 177 6.33 -8.25 -4.42
C GLY A 177 7.43 -8.31 -5.46
N PHE A 178 8.62 -8.77 -5.08
CA PHE A 178 9.75 -8.95 -5.99
C PHE A 178 10.30 -10.39 -5.89
N GLY A 179 10.76 -10.91 -7.02
CA GLY A 179 11.40 -12.21 -7.09
C GLY A 179 12.38 -12.28 -8.24
N CYS A 180 13.60 -12.70 -7.94
CA CYS A 180 14.65 -13.03 -8.90
C CYS A 180 14.93 -14.53 -8.83
N VAL A 181 15.11 -15.19 -9.97
CA VAL A 181 15.39 -16.63 -10.04
C VAL A 181 16.79 -16.88 -10.59
N ASN A 182 17.56 -17.73 -9.91
CA ASN A 182 18.87 -18.17 -10.38
C ASN A 182 18.73 -18.98 -11.69
N ASN A 183 19.52 -18.63 -12.71
CA ASN A 183 19.64 -19.40 -13.94
C ASN A 183 20.88 -20.28 -13.90
N PHE A 184 20.69 -21.59 -13.81
CA PHE A 184 21.77 -22.58 -13.83
C PHE A 184 22.15 -23.05 -15.25
N LEU A 185 21.40 -22.64 -16.27
CA LEU A 185 21.65 -22.98 -17.67
C LEU A 185 22.45 -21.88 -18.38
N SER A 186 23.23 -22.24 -19.39
CA SER A 186 24.10 -21.28 -20.10
C SER A 186 23.28 -20.23 -20.89
N PRO A 187 23.56 -18.92 -20.73
CA PRO A 187 24.55 -18.35 -19.82
C PRO A 187 24.05 -18.34 -18.37
N ALA A 188 24.81 -18.98 -17.48
CA ALA A 188 24.44 -19.06 -16.07
C ALA A 188 24.45 -17.65 -15.44
N GLY A 189 23.49 -17.40 -14.55
CA GLY A 189 23.32 -16.12 -13.89
C GLY A 189 22.73 -16.32 -12.52
N MET A 190 23.39 -15.75 -11.50
CA MET A 190 22.88 -15.75 -10.13
C MET A 190 22.24 -14.40 -9.85
N CYS A 191 21.16 -14.43 -9.10
CA CYS A 191 20.56 -13.24 -8.52
C CYS A 191 21.56 -12.55 -7.61
N LYS A 192 21.53 -11.22 -7.66
CA LYS A 192 22.05 -10.38 -6.60
C LYS A 192 21.09 -10.39 -5.42
N ASP A 193 21.55 -9.76 -4.36
CA ASP A 193 20.81 -9.53 -3.14
C ASP A 193 20.01 -8.23 -3.25
N TYR A 194 18.70 -8.30 -3.02
CA TYR A 194 17.72 -7.27 -3.29
C TYR A 194 16.91 -6.93 -2.05
N GLU A 195 16.57 -5.65 -1.92
CA GLU A 195 15.60 -5.19 -0.94
C GLU A 195 14.49 -4.38 -1.62
N VAL A 196 13.30 -4.43 -1.02
CA VAL A 196 12.09 -3.77 -1.52
C VAL A 196 11.57 -2.69 -0.59
N GLN A 197 11.05 -1.63 -1.19
CA GLN A 197 10.30 -0.59 -0.50
C GLN A 197 8.92 -0.47 -1.14
N PHE A 198 7.88 -0.65 -0.34
CA PHE A 198 6.50 -0.49 -0.80
C PHE A 198 6.06 0.97 -0.61
N THR A 199 5.20 1.41 -1.53
CA THR A 199 4.42 2.64 -1.37
C THR A 199 3.00 2.22 -1.02
N CYS A 200 2.52 2.68 0.13
CA CYS A 200 1.19 2.40 0.63
C CYS A 200 0.27 3.59 0.37
N PRO A 201 -1.04 3.36 0.17
CA PRO A 201 -2.02 4.45 0.09
C PRO A 201 -1.92 5.36 1.31
N ASP A 202 -2.17 6.67 1.14
CA ASP A 202 -2.14 7.62 2.26
C ASP A 202 -3.07 7.23 3.41
N SER A 203 -4.14 6.48 3.15
CA SER A 203 -5.03 5.96 4.19
C SER A 203 -4.36 4.96 5.15
N PHE A 204 -3.34 4.24 4.69
CA PHE A 204 -2.50 3.38 5.53
C PHE A 204 -1.56 4.22 6.41
N CYS A 205 -1.17 5.38 5.90
CA CYS A 205 -0.12 6.23 6.47
C CYS A 205 -0.68 7.35 7.35
N SER A 206 -1.92 7.76 7.10
CA SER A 206 -2.68 8.76 7.83
C SER A 206 -3.22 8.19 9.14
N VAL A 207 -2.41 7.38 9.82
CA VAL A 207 -2.70 6.90 11.15
C VAL A 207 -2.39 8.01 12.14
N CYS A 208 -3.19 8.13 13.18
CA CYS A 208 -2.92 9.02 14.29
C CYS A 208 -2.83 8.18 15.55
N THR A 209 -1.91 8.56 16.42
CA THR A 209 -1.87 8.03 17.77
C THR A 209 -2.80 8.86 18.64
N THR A 210 -3.51 8.18 19.54
CA THR A 210 -4.24 8.88 20.60
C THR A 210 -3.25 9.55 21.56
N GLN A 211 -3.76 10.36 22.47
CA GLN A 211 -3.03 10.68 23.69
C GLN A 211 -2.73 9.41 24.50
N TRP A 212 -1.83 9.53 25.47
CA TRP A 212 -1.58 8.52 26.47
C TRP A 212 -2.74 8.48 27.47
N PHE A 213 -3.22 7.29 27.78
CA PHE A 213 -4.26 7.02 28.76
C PHE A 213 -3.68 6.19 29.91
N ASP A 214 -4.09 6.56 31.10
CA ASP A 214 -3.70 5.97 32.37
C ASP A 214 -4.95 6.10 33.23
N ARG A 215 -5.57 4.95 33.52
CA ARG A 215 -6.87 4.82 34.14
C ARG A 215 -6.80 3.98 35.41
N ASP A 216 -5.84 3.07 35.52
CA ASP A 216 -5.72 2.16 36.65
C ASP A 216 -4.33 2.20 37.28
N ASP A 217 -4.24 2.65 38.53
CA ASP A 217 -3.00 2.55 39.30
C ASP A 217 -2.67 1.07 39.62
N PRO A 218 -1.38 0.70 39.86
CA PRO A 218 -0.92 -0.67 40.14
C PRO A 218 -1.36 -1.29 41.50
N SER A 219 -2.54 -0.93 41.97
CA SER A 219 -3.12 -1.35 43.24
C SER A 219 -3.92 -2.66 43.11
N GLY A 220 -4.14 -3.35 44.24
CA GLY A 220 -4.94 -4.58 44.25
C GLY A 220 -4.35 -5.70 43.39
N TYR A 221 -5.02 -6.04 42.29
CA TYR A 221 -4.70 -7.20 41.45
C TYR A 221 -3.67 -6.93 40.34
N GLY A 222 -3.30 -5.68 40.09
CA GLY A 222 -2.41 -5.32 38.98
C GLY A 222 -2.68 -3.92 38.50
N ASP A 223 -2.42 -3.69 37.22
CA ASP A 223 -2.68 -2.44 36.50
C ASP A 223 -3.34 -2.81 35.17
N TYR A 224 -4.53 -2.27 34.91
CA TYR A 224 -5.39 -2.63 33.79
C TYR A 224 -5.87 -1.43 32.97
N GLU A 225 -5.17 -1.19 31.87
CA GLU A 225 -5.54 -0.25 30.81
C GLU A 225 -6.41 -0.93 29.74
N THR A 226 -7.59 -1.43 30.15
CA THR A 226 -8.47 -2.18 29.24
C THR A 226 -9.13 -1.26 28.21
N LEU A 227 -9.21 -1.70 26.96
CA LEU A 227 -9.74 -0.88 25.88
C LEU A 227 -11.23 -0.53 26.09
N SER A 228 -11.99 -1.42 26.72
CA SER A 228 -13.41 -1.20 27.02
C SER A 228 -13.61 -0.09 28.06
N ASP A 229 -12.83 -0.14 29.15
CA ASP A 229 -12.92 0.84 30.23
C ASP A 229 -12.44 2.21 29.74
N LEU A 230 -11.31 2.24 29.02
CA LEU A 230 -10.77 3.45 28.42
C LEU A 230 -11.74 4.13 27.45
N ARG A 231 -12.48 3.37 26.63
CA ARG A 231 -13.51 3.96 25.76
C ARG A 231 -14.71 4.51 26.50
N THR A 232 -15.04 3.91 27.64
CA THR A 232 -16.14 4.36 28.49
C THR A 232 -15.78 5.68 29.15
N GLU A 233 -14.55 5.81 29.63
CA GLU A 233 -14.03 7.02 30.27
C GLU A 233 -13.71 8.13 29.28
N TYR A 234 -13.20 7.78 28.09
CA TYR A 234 -12.80 8.71 27.03
C TYR A 234 -13.60 8.53 25.74
N PRO A 235 -14.92 8.82 25.75
CA PRO A 235 -15.80 8.57 24.61
C PRO A 235 -15.36 9.34 23.37
N GLY A 236 -15.25 8.64 22.23
CA GLY A 236 -14.83 9.21 20.95
C GLY A 236 -13.34 9.61 20.87
N GLN A 237 -12.55 9.32 21.91
CA GLN A 237 -11.11 9.61 21.90
C GLN A 237 -10.26 8.47 21.34
N ILE A 238 -10.81 7.26 21.35
CA ILE A 238 -10.20 6.05 20.82
C ILE A 238 -11.09 5.51 19.71
N CYS A 239 -10.53 5.23 18.54
CA CYS A 239 -11.24 4.62 17.42
C CYS A 239 -11.84 3.27 17.79
N THR A 240 -12.92 2.86 17.11
CA THR A 240 -13.61 1.58 17.33
C THR A 240 -12.74 0.34 17.03
N ASN A 241 -11.79 0.45 16.11
CA ASN A 241 -10.88 -0.63 15.75
C ASN A 241 -9.43 -0.10 15.68
N PRO A 242 -8.71 -0.04 16.82
CA PRO A 242 -7.30 0.28 16.84
C PRO A 242 -6.49 -0.75 16.07
N ILE A 243 -5.40 -0.29 15.46
CA ILE A 243 -4.50 -1.12 14.66
C ILE A 243 -3.11 -1.25 15.30
N GLY A 244 -2.87 -0.53 16.41
CA GLY A 244 -1.69 -0.69 17.24
C GLY A 244 -1.96 -0.22 18.67
N ILE A 245 -1.15 -0.72 19.61
CA ILE A 245 -1.09 -0.29 21.00
C ILE A 245 0.38 -0.07 21.36
N GLU A 246 0.66 1.04 22.04
CA GLU A 246 1.95 1.31 22.66
C GLU A 246 1.76 1.39 24.16
N VAL A 247 2.71 0.83 24.92
CA VAL A 247 2.68 0.75 26.38
C VAL A 247 4.01 1.25 26.91
N ARG A 248 3.98 2.04 27.98
CA ARG A 248 5.18 2.42 28.74
C ARG A 248 4.84 2.52 30.22
N THR A 249 5.86 2.42 31.06
CA THR A 249 5.73 2.79 32.47
C THR A 249 5.72 4.32 32.60
N ILE A 250 5.00 4.83 33.60
CA ILE A 250 4.96 6.27 33.87
C ILE A 250 6.33 6.80 34.32
N ASP A 251 7.06 6.00 35.10
CA ASP A 251 8.40 6.35 35.60
C ASP A 251 9.53 6.19 34.56
N GLY A 252 9.21 5.73 33.35
CA GLY A 252 10.17 5.52 32.25
C GLY A 252 11.06 4.28 32.40
N SER A 253 10.81 3.44 33.39
CA SER A 253 11.54 2.19 33.59
C SER A 253 11.12 1.09 32.59
N PRO A 254 11.95 0.05 32.37
CA PRO A 254 11.60 -1.03 31.45
C PRO A 254 10.32 -1.78 31.85
N LEU A 255 9.55 -2.23 30.84
CA LEU A 255 8.35 -3.04 30.99
C LEU A 255 8.65 -4.36 31.73
N GLN A 256 7.77 -4.76 32.64
CA GLN A 256 7.87 -6.05 33.34
C GLN A 256 7.20 -7.15 32.52
N THR A 257 7.82 -7.56 31.42
CA THR A 257 7.23 -8.51 30.44
C THR A 257 6.75 -9.84 31.03
N SER A 258 7.32 -10.30 32.14
CA SER A 258 6.89 -11.52 32.84
C SER A 258 5.59 -11.37 33.64
N LEU A 259 5.11 -10.15 33.88
CA LEU A 259 3.86 -9.85 34.59
C LEU A 259 2.75 -9.36 33.65
N ILE A 260 3.08 -9.04 32.39
CA ILE A 260 2.10 -8.63 31.38
C ILE A 260 1.29 -9.85 30.95
N GLN A 261 -0.03 -9.79 31.15
CA GLN A 261 -0.95 -10.84 30.75
C GLN A 261 -1.44 -10.64 29.31
N PHE A 262 -1.72 -9.40 28.91
CA PHE A 262 -2.13 -9.05 27.55
C PHE A 262 -1.69 -7.64 27.18
N SER A 263 -1.49 -7.42 25.89
CA SER A 263 -1.12 -6.13 25.28
C SER A 263 -1.48 -6.20 23.80
N ASP A 264 -2.75 -5.93 23.49
CA ASP A 264 -3.29 -6.07 22.13
C ASP A 264 -4.40 -5.04 21.86
N THR A 265 -4.78 -4.87 20.60
CA THR A 265 -5.75 -3.85 20.16
C THR A 265 -7.21 -4.21 20.41
N THR A 266 -7.49 -5.39 20.95
CA THR A 266 -8.84 -5.87 21.28
C THR A 266 -9.10 -5.74 22.78
N SER A 267 -8.14 -6.19 23.59
CA SER A 267 -8.23 -6.22 25.06
C SER A 267 -7.72 -4.93 25.70
N GLY A 268 -6.74 -4.26 25.07
CA GLY A 268 -5.95 -3.19 25.70
C GLY A 268 -4.68 -3.75 26.34
N PHE A 269 -4.38 -3.33 27.55
CA PHE A 269 -3.22 -3.80 28.31
C PHE A 269 -3.61 -4.25 29.71
N GLY A 270 -2.90 -5.26 30.22
CA GLY A 270 -3.08 -5.74 31.59
C GLY A 270 -1.79 -6.33 32.13
N CYS A 271 -1.33 -5.77 33.25
CA CYS A 271 -0.29 -6.34 34.10
C CYS A 271 -0.95 -6.93 35.35
N VAL A 272 -0.53 -8.14 35.78
CA VAL A 272 -1.08 -8.81 36.96
C VAL A 272 -0.03 -8.99 38.05
N ASN A 273 -0.39 -8.60 39.28
CA ASN A 273 0.46 -8.82 40.46
C ASN A 273 0.67 -10.31 40.71
N LYS A 274 1.94 -10.73 40.85
CA LYS A 274 2.32 -12.07 41.28
C LYS A 274 2.45 -12.11 42.80
N LEU A 275 1.43 -12.64 43.46
CA LEU A 275 1.36 -12.74 44.92
C LEU A 275 2.15 -13.94 45.49
N THR A 276 2.55 -14.89 44.64
CA THR A 276 3.32 -16.08 45.05
C THR A 276 4.83 -15.87 44.89
N PRO A 277 5.68 -16.45 45.76
CA PRO A 277 7.13 -16.28 45.68
C PRO A 277 7.76 -16.79 44.35
N PRO A 278 8.76 -16.08 43.78
CA PRO A 278 9.14 -14.72 44.12
C PRO A 278 8.01 -13.75 43.71
N GLN A 279 7.62 -12.89 44.65
CA GLN A 279 6.56 -11.91 44.44
C GLN A 279 7.00 -10.89 43.38
N GLY A 280 6.03 -10.35 42.64
CA GLY A 280 6.24 -9.28 41.67
C GLY A 280 5.01 -8.40 41.61
N TYR A 281 5.20 -7.10 41.77
CA TYR A 281 4.13 -6.11 41.65
C TYR A 281 4.29 -5.38 40.33
N CYS A 282 3.16 -5.12 39.69
CA CYS A 282 3.09 -4.27 38.53
C CYS A 282 3.60 -2.88 38.87
N LYS A 283 4.31 -2.30 37.91
CA LYS A 283 4.50 -0.87 37.82
C LYS A 283 3.24 -0.23 37.29
N ASP A 284 3.27 1.09 37.30
CA ASP A 284 2.26 1.98 36.76
C ASP A 284 2.50 2.19 35.26
N TYR A 285 1.50 1.90 34.44
CA TYR A 285 1.55 1.86 32.99
C TYR A 285 0.57 2.83 32.35
N THR A 286 0.97 3.35 31.19
CA THR A 286 0.09 4.13 30.33
C THR A 286 0.11 3.56 28.92
N VAL A 287 -1.03 3.65 28.23
CA VAL A 287 -1.20 3.15 26.86
C VAL A 287 -1.64 4.24 25.89
N ARG A 288 -1.29 4.09 24.62
CA ARG A 288 -1.93 4.83 23.53
C ARG A 288 -2.22 3.91 22.36
N PHE A 289 -3.20 4.29 21.56
CA PHE A 289 -3.69 3.49 20.45
C PHE A 289 -3.36 4.16 19.12
N THR A 290 -2.97 3.35 18.14
CA THR A 290 -2.86 3.78 16.76
C THR A 290 -4.20 3.56 16.07
N CYS A 291 -4.76 4.61 15.49
CA CYS A 291 -6.07 4.60 14.86
C CYS A 291 -5.99 4.74 13.33
N PRO A 292 -6.93 4.11 12.59
CA PRO A 292 -7.03 4.25 11.14
C PRO A 292 -7.33 5.70 10.72
N ALA A 293 -6.96 6.04 9.48
CA ALA A 293 -7.16 7.38 8.91
C ALA A 293 -8.58 7.93 8.96
N ALA A 294 -9.60 7.07 8.86
CA ALA A 294 -11.00 7.47 8.96
C ALA A 294 -11.34 8.10 10.32
N PHE A 295 -10.65 7.71 11.39
CA PHE A 295 -10.82 8.31 12.72
C PHE A 295 -10.12 9.66 12.81
N CYS A 296 -8.93 9.77 12.21
CA CYS A 296 -8.06 10.94 12.30
C CYS A 296 -8.58 12.12 11.48
N SER A 297 -9.21 11.84 10.34
CA SER A 297 -9.78 12.85 9.44
C SER A 297 -11.02 13.57 9.98
N GLY A 298 -11.64 13.06 11.07
CA GLY A 298 -12.77 13.70 11.73
C GLY A 298 -12.40 14.65 12.88
N LYS A 299 -11.10 14.79 13.20
CA LYS A 299 -10.61 15.68 14.26
C LYS A 299 -9.72 16.76 13.66
N ALA A 300 -10.34 17.81 13.14
CA ALA A 300 -9.63 19.07 12.95
C ALA A 300 -9.20 19.57 14.34
N HIS A 301 -7.89 19.69 14.56
CA HIS A 301 -7.32 20.39 15.70
C HIS A 301 -7.51 21.90 15.54
#